data_AF-A0A5R2MZU2-F1
#
_entry.id   AF-A0A5R2MZU2-F1
#
_cell.length_a   1.000
_cell.length_b   1.000
_cell.length_c   1.000
_cell.angle_alpha   90.00
_cell.angle_beta   90.00
_cell.angle_gamma   90.00
#
_symmetry.space_group_name_H-M   'P 1'
#
loop_
_entity.id
_entity.type
_entity.pdbx_description
1 polymer ?
#
loop_
_entity_poly.entity_id
_entity_poly.type
_entity_poly.pdbx_seq_one_letter_code
_entity_poly.pdbx_strand_id
1 'polypeptide(L)' 'MKSHVKAVVIGGGVVGCSVLYHLAKAGWTDIMLIERSELTSGSSWHAAGGFHTLNGDPTAG' A
#
# COMPACT_ATOMS: atom_id res chain seq x y z
N MET A 1 13.48 -16.84 -2.64
CA MET A 1 13.21 -15.42 -2.31
C MET A 1 14.40 -14.60 -2.77
N LYS A 2 14.22 -13.41 -3.37
CA LYS A 2 15.36 -12.52 -3.66
C LYS A 2 15.92 -11.98 -2.34
N SER A 3 17.24 -12.01 -2.17
CA SER A 3 17.92 -11.44 -0.99
C SER A 3 18.18 -9.94 -1.13
N HIS A 4 18.15 -9.42 -2.36
CA HIS A 4 18.32 -8.01 -2.67
C HIS A 4 17.21 -7.53 -3.59
N VAL A 5 16.68 -6.36 -3.28
CA VAL A 5 15.60 -5.68 -4.00
C VAL A 5 15.81 -4.17 -3.86
N LYS A 6 15.32 -3.40 -4.83
CA LYS A 6 15.42 -1.93 -4.82
C LYS A 6 14.50 -1.29 -3.78
N ALA A 7 13.33 -1.90 -3.55
CA ALA A 7 12.38 -1.46 -2.54
C ALA A 7 11.56 -2.63 -1.99
N VAL A 8 11.23 -2.57 -0.71
CA VAL A 8 10.30 -3.51 -0.04
C VAL A 8 9.14 -2.72 0.55
N VAL A 9 7.92 -3.14 0.25
CA VAL A 9 6.69 -2.66 0.90
C VAL A 9 6.30 -3.66 1.97
N ILE A 10 6.19 -3.21 3.22
CA ILE A 10 5.79 -4.06 4.36
C ILE A 10 4.32 -3.76 4.68
N GLY A 11 3.47 -4.77 4.56
CA GLY A 11 2.02 -4.68 4.74
C GLY A 11 1.25 -4.80 3.42
N GLY A 12 0.43 -5.84 3.31
CA GLY A 12 -0.44 -6.19 2.19
C GLY A 12 -1.87 -5.66 2.30
N GLY A 13 -2.06 -4.55 3.01
CA GLY A 13 -3.31 -3.78 2.98
C GLY A 13 -3.46 -2.95 1.70
N VAL A 14 -4.60 -2.28 1.54
CA VAL A 14 -4.91 -1.49 0.31
C VAL A 14 -3.83 -0.46 -0.02
N VAL A 15 -3.26 0.20 0.99
CA VAL A 15 -2.19 1.19 0.80
C VAL A 15 -0.91 0.53 0.30
N GLY A 16 -0.47 -0.56 0.92
CA GLY A 16 0.76 -1.25 0.52
C GLY A 16 0.67 -1.84 -0.89
N CYS A 17 -0.47 -2.47 -1.23
CA CYS A 17 -0.73 -2.95 -2.58
C CYS A 17 -0.75 -1.80 -3.60
N SER A 18 -1.36 -0.65 -3.26
CA SER A 18 -1.37 0.54 -4.12
C SER A 18 0.03 1.08 -4.39
N VAL A 19 0.86 1.22 -3.34
CA VAL A 19 2.26 1.65 -3.49
C VAL A 19 3.03 0.70 -4.40
N LEU A 20 2.96 -0.61 -4.16
CA LEU A 20 3.66 -1.59 -4.99
C LEU A 20 3.19 -1.55 -6.45
N TYR A 21 1.88 -1.46 -6.67
CA TYR A 21 1.28 -1.33 -8.01
C TYR A 21 1.81 -0.09 -8.75
N HIS A 22 1.81 1.07 -8.10
CA HIS A 22 2.26 2.31 -8.72
C HIS A 22 3.76 2.33 -8.98
N LEU A 23 4.58 1.70 -8.12
CA LEU A 23 6.00 1.49 -8.39
C LEU A 23 6.20 0.60 -9.64
N ALA A 24 5.51 -0.55 -9.71
CA ALA A 24 5.57 -1.42 -10.88
C ALA A 24 5.14 -0.70 -12.17
N LYS A 25 4.03 0.05 -12.09
CA LYS A 25 3.50 0.84 -13.21
C LYS A 25 4.46 1.94 -13.66
N ALA A 26 5.21 2.54 -12.75
CA ALA A 26 6.27 3.50 -13.04
C ALA A 26 7.55 2.86 -13.61
N GLY A 27 7.55 1.55 -13.88
CA GLY A 27 8.68 0.83 -14.47
C GLY A 27 9.72 0.36 -13.45
N TRP A 28 9.43 0.43 -12.15
CA TRP A 28 10.35 -0.10 -11.16
C TRP A 28 10.39 -1.62 -11.22
N THR A 29 11.61 -2.15 -11.34
CA THR A 29 11.91 -3.58 -11.25
C THR A 29 12.50 -3.91 -9.88
N ASP A 30 12.52 -5.19 -9.52
CA ASP A 30 13.14 -5.66 -8.26
C ASP A 30 12.50 -5.03 -7.02
N ILE A 31 11.17 -4.94 -7.02
CA ILE A 31 10.37 -4.53 -5.88
C ILE A 31 9.67 -5.75 -5.26
N MET A 32 9.42 -5.70 -3.95
CA MET A 32 8.79 -6.81 -3.23
C MET A 32 7.76 -6.27 -2.23
N LEU A 33 6.69 -7.03 -2.02
CA LEU A 33 5.76 -6.80 -0.91
C LEU A 33 5.81 -8.00 0.03
N ILE A 34 5.86 -7.72 1.33
CA ILE A 34 5.86 -8.72 2.39
C ILE A 34 4.65 -8.46 3.29
N GLU A 35 3.82 -9.47 3.44
CA GLU A 35 2.67 -9.48 4.35
C GLU A 35 2.89 -10.58 5.41
N ARG A 36 2.45 -10.31 6.64
CA ARG A 36 2.54 -11.24 7.77
C ARG A 36 1.66 -12.48 7.56
N SER A 37 0.49 -12.29 6.97
CA SER A 37 -0.51 -13.36 6.76
C SER A 37 -1.08 -13.29 5.32
N GLU A 38 -2.38 -13.10 5.18
CA GLU A 38 -3.04 -12.96 3.88
C GLU A 38 -3.18 -11.49 3.49
N LEU A 39 -3.25 -11.21 2.18
CA LEU A 39 -3.53 -9.86 1.71
C LEU A 39 -4.84 -9.35 2.33
N THR A 40 -4.89 -8.06 2.64
CA THR A 40 -6.05 -7.37 3.22
C THR A 40 -6.42 -7.76 4.66
N SER A 41 -5.74 -8.73 5.30
CA SER A 41 -6.11 -9.25 6.63
C SER A 41 -6.03 -8.25 7.79
N GLY A 42 -5.48 -7.05 7.55
CA GLY A 42 -5.48 -5.91 8.49
C GLY A 42 -6.80 -5.13 8.50
N SER A 43 -6.74 -3.80 8.57
CA SER A 43 -7.95 -2.96 8.59
C SER A 43 -8.71 -2.93 7.27
N SER A 44 -8.06 -3.27 6.15
CA SER A 44 -8.65 -3.14 4.82
C SER A 44 -9.86 -4.05 4.60
N TRP A 45 -9.88 -5.28 5.12
CA TRP A 45 -11.00 -6.19 4.87
C TRP A 45 -12.31 -5.74 5.55
N HIS A 46 -12.21 -5.08 6.71
CA HIS A 46 -13.37 -4.58 7.43
C HIS A 46 -13.81 -3.18 7.00
N ALA A 47 -13.03 -2.50 6.16
CA ALA A 47 -13.32 -1.13 5.80
C ALA A 47 -14.59 -1.06 4.95
N ALA A 48 -15.53 -0.18 5.31
CA ALA A 48 -16.74 0.08 4.51
C ALA A 48 -16.46 0.78 3.17
N GLY A 49 -15.21 1.21 2.92
CA GLY A 49 -14.81 1.85 1.67
C GLY A 49 -15.18 3.33 1.57
N GLY A 50 -15.48 4.01 2.68
CA GLY A 50 -15.76 5.45 2.69
C GLY A 50 -14.55 6.28 2.27
N PHE A 51 -14.76 7.25 1.39
CA PHE A 51 -13.75 8.22 0.98
C PHE A 51 -14.37 9.62 0.89
N HIS A 52 -13.65 10.63 1.38
CA HIS A 52 -14.04 12.03 1.29
C HIS A 52 -12.93 12.78 0.54
N THR A 53 -13.31 13.63 -0.42
CA THR A 53 -12.37 14.46 -1.18
C THR A 53 -11.95 15.71 -0.41
N LEU A 54 -12.68 16.04 0.66
CA LEU A 54 -12.36 17.16 1.54
C LEU A 54 -11.23 16.73 2.47
N ASN A 55 -10.13 17.48 2.44
CA ASN A 55 -9.05 17.30 3.39
C ASN A 55 -9.53 17.81 4.75
N GLY A 56 -9.47 16.97 5.78
CA GLY A 56 -9.89 17.33 7.15
C GLY A 56 -8.85 18.18 7.89
N ASP A 57 -7.88 18.75 7.19
CA ASP A 57 -6.83 19.59 7.76
C ASP A 57 -7.46 20.86 8.35
N PRO A 58 -7.46 21.04 9.69
CA PRO A 58 -8.03 22.23 10.32
C PRO A 58 -7.22 23.50 10.04
N THR A 59 -6.02 23.37 9.46
CA THR A 59 -5.13 24.49 9.09
C THR A 59 -5.20 24.86 7.61
N ALA A 60 -5.95 24.10 6.80
CA ALA A 60 -6.23 24.46 5.41
C ALA A 60 -7.32 25.55 5.35
N GLY A 61 -6.93 26.78 5.71
CA GLY A 61 -7.68 28.01 5.48
C GLY A 61 -7.17 28.76 4.26
#